data_AF-A0A954WQE9-F1
#
_entry.id   AF-A0A954WQE9-F1
#
_cell.length_a   1.000
_cell.length_b   1.000
_cell.length_c   1.000
_cell.angle_alpha   90.00
_cell.angle_beta   90.00
_cell.angle_gamma   90.00
#
_symmetry.space_group_name_H-M   'P 1'
#
loop_
_entity.id
_entity.type
_entity.pdbx_description
1 polymer ?
#
loop_
_entity_poly.entity_id
_entity_poly.type
_entity_poly.pdbx_seq_one_letter_code
_entity_poly.pdbx_strand_id
1 'polypeptide(L)'
;MTVLRGFAITIASGVIFAVFGAGMGYFLGSFAPDYYRTVFRIPPGVSIDPAQAGLGLGVTQGLVGGLIIGLVIVVSVAWYNSRVEGAHLAQSSVPSEPPNIRSRAID
;
A
#
# COMPACT_ATOMS: atom_id res chain seq x y z
N MET A 1 -8.73 -2.03 12.82
CA MET A 1 -7.44 -1.43 12.38
C MET A 1 -7.37 0.00 12.90
N THR A 2 -6.30 0.43 13.59
CA THR A 2 -6.21 1.83 14.06
C THR A 2 -5.72 2.74 12.93
N VAL A 3 -6.17 4.00 12.93
CA VAL A 3 -5.74 5.03 11.94
C VAL A 3 -4.21 5.14 11.91
N LEU A 4 -3.58 5.13 13.08
CA LEU A 4 -2.13 5.19 13.21
C LEU A 4 -1.42 4.01 12.52
N ARG A 5 -1.94 2.78 12.64
CA ARG A 5 -1.37 1.61 11.96
C ARG A 5 -1.50 1.71 10.45
N GLY A 6 -2.65 2.16 9.94
CA GLY A 6 -2.83 2.35 8.51
C GLY A 6 -1.91 3.42 7.94
N PHE A 7 -1.82 4.56 8.62
CA PHE A 7 -0.89 5.61 8.26
C PHE A 7 0.56 5.11 8.24
N ALA A 8 0.99 4.37 9.27
CA ALA A 8 2.35 3.82 9.34
C ALA A 8 2.64 2.85 8.18
N ILE A 9 1.70 1.97 7.80
CA ILE A 9 1.87 1.04 6.68
C ILE A 9 2.03 1.81 5.36
N THR A 10 1.22 2.82 5.12
CA THR A 10 1.29 3.62 3.89
C THR A 10 2.63 4.36 3.79
N ILE A 11 3.06 5.03 4.86
CA ILE A 11 4.33 5.75 4.87
C ILE A 11 5.52 4.78 4.75
N ALA A 12 5.52 3.66 5.48
CA ALA A 12 6.58 2.66 5.38
C ALA A 12 6.69 2.09 3.95
N SER A 13 5.54 1.82 3.31
CA SER A 13 5.50 1.37 1.91
C SER A 13 6.10 2.42 0.97
N GLY A 14 5.73 3.70 1.15
CA GLY A 14 6.31 4.81 0.41
C GLY A 14 7.83 4.89 0.54
N VAL A 15 8.36 4.82 1.77
CA VAL A 15 9.81 4.89 2.03
C VAL A 15 10.55 3.71 1.43
N ILE A 16 10.06 2.47 1.62
CA ILE A 16 10.71 1.27 1.08
C ILE A 16 10.80 1.34 -0.44
N PHE A 17 9.70 1.70 -1.11
CA PHE A 17 9.70 1.80 -2.57
C PHE A 17 10.49 3.02 -3.05
N ALA A 18 10.54 4.13 -2.31
CA ALA A 18 11.40 5.26 -2.64
C ALA A 18 12.89 4.87 -2.63
N VAL A 19 13.33 4.12 -1.61
CA VAL A 19 14.71 3.60 -1.53
C VAL A 19 14.99 2.63 -2.67
N PHE A 20 14.08 1.70 -2.93
CA PHE A 20 14.21 0.73 -4.03
C PHE A 20 14.26 1.42 -5.40
N GLY A 21 13.35 2.37 -5.63
CA GLY A 21 13.28 3.18 -6.85
C GLY A 21 14.53 4.02 -7.02
N ALA A 22 15.05 4.66 -5.95
CA ALA A 22 16.30 5.40 -5.98
C ALA A 22 17.48 4.53 -6.43
N GLY A 23 17.59 3.32 -5.87
CA GLY A 23 18.62 2.37 -6.24
C GLY A 23 18.52 1.95 -7.71
N MET A 24 17.32 1.60 -8.17
CA MET A 24 17.08 1.25 -9.57
C MET A 24 17.35 2.41 -10.53
N GLY A 25 16.88 3.61 -10.22
CA GLY A 25 17.07 4.79 -11.05
C GLY A 25 18.53 5.22 -11.12
N TYR A 26 19.24 5.20 -9.99
CA TYR A 26 20.68 5.44 -9.95
C TYR A 26 21.45 4.39 -10.76
N PHE A 27 21.10 3.11 -10.61
CA PHE A 27 21.71 2.02 -11.36
C PHE A 27 21.51 2.21 -12.87
N LEU A 28 20.28 2.52 -13.29
CA LEU A 28 19.98 2.75 -14.71
C LEU A 28 20.72 3.97 -15.27
N GLY A 29 20.81 5.06 -14.49
CA GLY A 29 21.56 6.25 -14.89
C GLY A 29 23.07 6.03 -14.97
N SER A 30 23.59 5.10 -14.17
CA SER A 30 25.02 4.76 -14.17
C SER A 30 25.39 3.77 -15.28
N PHE A 31 24.55 2.76 -15.55
CA PHE A 31 24.84 1.70 -16.52
C PHE A 31 24.33 2.01 -17.93
N ALA A 32 23.25 2.77 -18.05
CA ALA A 32 22.64 3.13 -19.33
C ALA A 32 22.40 4.65 -19.40
N PRO A 33 23.44 5.49 -19.36
CA PRO A 33 23.30 6.95 -19.42
C PRO A 33 22.56 7.44 -20.68
N ASP A 34 22.68 6.70 -21.79
CA ASP A 34 22.00 7.01 -23.03
C ASP A 34 20.48 6.70 -23.00
N TYR A 35 20.01 5.88 -22.06
CA TYR A 35 18.58 5.68 -21.81
C TYR A 35 17.92 7.00 -21.46
N TYR A 36 18.46 7.73 -20.48
CA TYR A 36 17.88 9.00 -20.06
C TYR A 36 18.06 10.10 -21.11
N ARG A 37 19.16 10.11 -21.87
CA ARG A 37 19.31 11.03 -23.01
C ARG A 37 18.25 10.81 -24.08
N THR A 38 17.93 9.55 -24.37
CA THR A 38 16.92 9.20 -25.38
C THR A 38 15.51 9.49 -24.88
N VAL A 39 15.18 9.07 -23.65
CA VAL A 39 13.86 9.25 -23.03
C VAL A 39 13.53 10.72 -22.83
N PHE A 40 14.47 11.52 -22.34
CA PHE A 40 14.28 12.96 -22.13
C PHE A 40 14.62 13.81 -23.36
N ARG A 41 15.03 13.19 -24.47
CA ARG A 41 15.44 13.88 -25.71
C ARG A 41 16.41 15.04 -25.44
N ILE A 42 17.43 14.78 -24.63
CA ILE A 42 18.39 15.80 -24.18
C ILE A 42 19.21 16.28 -25.39
N PRO A 43 19.20 17.58 -25.74
CA PRO A 43 19.95 18.10 -26.87
C PRO A 43 21.47 17.89 -26.72
N PRO A 44 22.21 17.69 -27.82
CA PRO A 44 23.67 17.70 -27.79
C PRO A 44 24.17 19.04 -27.24
N GLY A 45 24.99 19.01 -26.19
CA GLY A 45 25.56 20.21 -25.56
C GLY A 45 25.01 20.52 -24.16
N VAL A 46 23.93 19.88 -23.72
CA VAL A 46 23.44 19.98 -22.33
C VAL A 46 24.03 18.84 -21.51
N SER A 47 24.90 19.16 -20.54
CA SER A 47 25.45 18.18 -19.61
C SER A 47 24.50 17.95 -18.45
N ILE A 48 23.74 16.85 -18.50
CA ILE A 48 22.99 16.33 -17.35
C ILE A 48 23.74 15.09 -16.85
N ASP A 49 23.93 14.98 -15.53
CA ASP A 49 24.37 13.74 -14.88
C ASP A 49 23.20 12.73 -14.89
N PRO A 50 23.26 11.66 -15.70
CA PRO A 50 22.18 10.70 -15.82
C PRO A 50 21.95 9.90 -14.54
N ALA A 51 23.00 9.71 -13.72
CA ALA A 51 22.88 9.00 -12.44
C ALA A 51 22.10 9.84 -11.42
N GLN A 52 22.36 11.15 -11.37
CA GLN A 52 21.61 12.08 -10.50
C GLN A 52 20.15 12.21 -10.96
N ALA A 53 19.91 12.34 -12.27
CA ALA A 53 18.56 12.37 -12.82
C ALA A 53 17.80 11.07 -12.52
N GLY A 54 18.46 9.93 -12.73
CA GLY A 54 17.90 8.62 -12.45
C GLY A 54 17.56 8.43 -10.97
N LEU A 55 18.42 8.88 -10.05
CA LEU A 55 18.14 8.84 -8.61
C LEU A 55 16.88 9.65 -8.26
N GLY A 56 16.76 10.89 -8.74
CA GLY A 56 15.60 11.74 -8.45
C GLY A 56 14.29 11.15 -8.99
N LEU A 57 14.32 10.62 -10.22
CA LEU A 57 13.16 9.95 -10.83
C LEU A 57 12.82 8.66 -10.09
N GLY A 58 13.84 7.89 -9.72
CA GLY A 58 13.69 6.67 -8.95
C GLY A 58 13.03 6.91 -7.59
N VAL A 59 13.51 7.90 -6.83
CA VAL A 59 12.92 8.29 -5.54
C VAL A 59 11.45 8.67 -5.70
N THR A 60 11.14 9.54 -6.66
CA THR A 60 9.78 10.06 -6.83
C THR A 60 8.80 9.00 -7.31
N GLN A 61 9.18 8.20 -8.32
CA GLN A 61 8.35 7.10 -8.83
C GLN A 61 8.18 6.00 -7.79
N GLY A 62 9.28 5.66 -7.10
CA GLY A 62 9.25 4.71 -5.98
C GLY A 62 8.31 5.17 -4.86
N LEU A 63 8.44 6.42 -4.42
CA LEU A 63 7.58 6.97 -3.37
C LEU A 63 6.10 6.92 -3.76
N VAL A 64 5.76 7.42 -4.96
CA VAL A 64 4.37 7.44 -5.43
C VAL A 64 3.81 6.02 -5.56
N GLY A 65 4.56 5.09 -6.16
CA GLY A 65 4.16 3.69 -6.28
C GLY A 65 3.97 3.02 -4.92
N GLY A 66 4.90 3.24 -3.99
CA GLY A 66 4.82 2.71 -2.63
C GLY A 66 3.63 3.23 -1.84
N LEU A 67 3.30 4.52 -1.97
CA LEU A 67 2.12 5.11 -1.32
C LEU A 67 0.82 4.52 -1.87
N ILE A 68 0.73 4.31 -3.19
CA ILE A 68 -0.44 3.67 -3.83
C ILE A 68 -0.59 2.24 -3.31
N ILE A 69 0.48 1.45 -3.31
CA ILE A 69 0.47 0.06 -2.82
C ILE A 69 0.07 0.02 -1.34
N GLY A 70 0.68 0.88 -0.51
CA GLY A 70 0.35 0.99 0.91
C GLY A 70 -1.12 1.33 1.13
N LEU A 71 -1.67 2.27 0.35
CA LEU A 71 -3.08 2.63 0.41
C LEU A 71 -4.00 1.46 0.05
N VAL A 72 -3.68 0.72 -1.02
CA VAL A 72 -4.45 -0.47 -1.43
C VAL A 72 -4.47 -1.53 -0.32
N ILE A 73 -3.32 -1.78 0.32
CA ILE A 73 -3.22 -2.70 1.45
C ILE A 73 -4.12 -2.24 2.60
N VAL A 74 -4.01 -0.96 2.99
CA VAL A 74 -4.79 -0.39 4.10
C VAL A 74 -6.30 -0.47 3.83
N VAL A 75 -6.74 -0.10 2.63
CA VAL A 75 -8.15 -0.18 2.23
C VAL A 75 -8.64 -1.63 2.25
N SER A 76 -7.86 -2.57 1.71
CA SER A 76 -8.21 -3.98 1.66
C SER A 76 -8.37 -4.56 3.07
N VAL A 77 -7.44 -4.26 3.98
CA VAL A 77 -7.49 -4.73 5.37
C VAL A 77 -8.64 -4.06 6.16
N ALA A 78 -8.86 -2.76 5.96
CA ALA A 78 -9.98 -2.06 6.59
C ALA A 78 -11.33 -2.64 6.15
N TRP A 79 -11.49 -2.91 4.85
CA TRP A 79 -12.67 -3.56 4.29
C TRP A 79 -12.89 -4.96 4.87
N TYR A 80 -11.84 -5.78 4.92
CA TYR A 80 -11.93 -7.13 5.47
C TYR A 80 -12.40 -7.12 6.93
N ASN A 81 -11.80 -6.26 7.78
CA ASN A 81 -12.19 -6.14 9.18
C ASN A 81 -13.65 -5.70 9.35
N SER A 82 -14.11 -4.74 8.54
CA SER A 82 -15.50 -4.28 8.56
C SER A 82 -16.51 -5.39 8.22
N ARG A 83 -16.16 -6.28 7.28
CA ARG A 83 -17.02 -7.41 6.89
C ARG A 83 -17.10 -8.48 7.97
N VAL A 84 -15.98 -8.79 8.63
CA VAL A 84 -15.93 -9.79 9.71
C VAL A 84 -16.67 -9.32 10.95
N GLU A 85 -16.50 -8.05 11.35
CA GLU A 85 -17.23 -7.47 12.50
C GLU A 85 -18.76 -7.47 12.26
N GLY A 86 -19.20 -7.13 11.04
CA GLY A 86 -20.63 -7.16 10.69
C GLY A 86 -21.26 -8.56 10.79
N ALA A 87 -20.51 -9.61 10.46
CA ALA A 87 -20.99 -10.99 10.56
C ALA A 87 -21.21 -11.44 12.02
N HIS A 88 -20.32 -11.04 12.93
CA HIS A 88 -20.46 -11.35 14.36
C HIS A 88 -21.66 -10.65 15.01
N LEU A 89 -21.92 -9.38 14.66
CA LEU A 89 -23.07 -8.63 15.17
C LEU A 89 -24.42 -9.20 14.68
N ALA A 90 -24.45 -9.72 13.45
CA ALA A 90 -25.63 -10.40 12.91
C ALA A 90 -25.95 -11.69 13.69
N GLN A 91 -24.94 -12.43 14.15
CA GLN A 91 -25.14 -13.68 14.88
C GLN A 91 -25.61 -13.45 16.33
N SER A 92 -25.13 -12.38 16.99
CA SER A 92 -25.56 -12.04 18.36
C SER A 92 -26.98 -11.45 18.45
N SER A 93 -27.55 -11.00 17.34
CA SER A 93 -28.91 -10.46 17.28
C SER A 93 -29.98 -11.54 17.05
N VAL A 94 -29.57 -12.78 16.79
CA VAL A 94 -30.49 -13.93 16.76
C VAL A 94 -30.95 -14.19 18.19
N PRO A 95 -32.25 -13.99 18.52
CA PRO A 95 -32.75 -14.22 19.86
C PRO A 95 -32.56 -15.69 20.21
N SER A 96 -31.95 -15.97 21.37
CA SER A 96 -31.93 -17.31 21.93
C SER A 96 -33.38 -17.78 22.05
N GLU A 97 -33.70 -18.88 21.38
CA GLU A 97 -35.01 -19.53 21.44
C GLU A 97 -35.53 -19.53 22.89
N PRO A 98 -36.76 -19.05 23.16
CA PRO A 98 -37.26 -18.97 24.53
C PRO A 98 -37.19 -20.35 25.19
N PRO A 99 -36.85 -20.42 26.49
CA PRO A 99 -36.67 -21.69 27.18
C PRO A 99 -37.89 -22.57 26.94
N ASN A 100 -37.66 -23.77 26.40
CA ASN A 100 -38.71 -24.70 26.03
C ASN A 100 -39.55 -25.09 27.27
N ILE A 101 -40.63 -24.35 27.52
CA ILE A 101 -41.49 -24.50 28.70
C ILE A 101 -42.19 -25.87 28.71
N ARG A 102 -42.23 -26.60 27.57
CA ARG A 102 -42.82 -27.94 27.51
C ARG A 102 -42.09 -28.99 28.35
N SER A 103 -40.83 -28.79 28.76
CA SER A 103 -40.13 -29.77 29.60
C SER A 103 -40.43 -29.64 31.10
N ARG A 104 -41.21 -28.64 31.54
CA ARG A 104 -41.53 -28.41 32.97
C ARG A 104 -42.97 -28.74 33.37
N ALA A 105 -43.82 -29.16 32.44
CA ALA A 105 -45.22 -29.48 32.71
C ALA A 105 -45.48 -30.98 32.97
N ILE A 106 -44.42 -31.79 33.04
CA ILE A 106 -44.50 -33.24 33.23
C ILE A 106 -43.51 -33.64 34.34
N ASP A 107 -43.64 -33.05 35.53
CA ASP A 107 -43.03 -33.55 36.78
C ASP A 107 -43.97 -33.19 37.94
#